data_AF-A0A1L1PIL7-F1
#
_entry.id   AF-A0A1L1PIL7-F1
#
_cell.length_a   1.000
_cell.length_b   1.000
_cell.length_c   1.000
_cell.angle_alpha   90.00
_cell.angle_beta   90.00
_cell.angle_gamma   90.00
#
_symmetry.space_group_name_H-M   'P 1'
#
loop_
_entity.id
_entity.type
_entity.pdbx_description
1 polymer ?
#
loop_
_entity_poly.entity_id
_entity_poly.type
_entity_poly.pdbx_seq_one_letter_code
_entity_poly.pdbx_strand_id
1 'polypeptide(L)'
;MAANPPPSPVQRARANVAAWYGALAERERRLVLIAALIVGLALLWWLAIAPAWQTLRAAPARHATLDAQLARMQQLAQTTEGLRAGSTGQPPGRDEALRALEAATGALGGTGQVAVLADRATLTLRQTEAVALAGWLQQVRVNARLLPLESQLNRDGPGTTWSGTLVLSGPPLAGN
;
A
#
# COMPACT_ATOMS: atom_id res chain seq x y z
N MET A 1 21.39 28.02 58.50
CA MET A 1 21.96 29.00 57.55
C MET A 1 21.73 28.45 56.14
N ALA A 2 20.58 28.74 55.53
CA ALA A 2 20.22 28.22 54.20
C ALA A 2 20.57 29.28 53.14
N ALA A 3 21.43 28.93 52.19
CA ALA A 3 21.84 29.81 51.11
C ALA A 3 20.67 29.99 50.11
N ASN A 4 20.36 31.23 49.76
CA ASN A 4 19.36 31.54 48.74
C ASN A 4 19.79 30.99 47.37
N PRO A 5 18.89 30.35 46.59
CA PRO A 5 19.22 29.83 45.26
C PRO A 5 19.53 30.98 44.29
N PRO A 6 20.46 30.78 43.34
CA PRO A 6 20.81 31.81 42.37
C PRO A 6 19.62 32.16 41.47
N PRO A 7 19.47 33.44 41.07
CA PRO A 7 18.35 33.87 40.24
C PRO A 7 18.34 33.16 38.89
N SER A 8 17.16 32.69 38.50
CA SER A 8 16.95 31.96 37.26
C SER A 8 17.34 32.83 36.05
N PRO A 9 17.75 32.24 34.90
CA PRO A 9 18.09 32.99 33.70
C PRO A 9 16.95 33.91 33.23
N VAL A 10 15.70 33.51 33.48
CA VAL A 10 14.50 34.32 33.22
C VAL A 10 14.44 35.54 34.15
N GLN A 11 14.76 35.39 35.44
CA GLN A 11 14.81 36.52 36.37
C GLN A 11 15.91 37.51 36.01
N ARG A 12 17.08 37.04 35.59
CA ARG A 12 18.19 37.89 35.13
C ARG A 12 17.81 38.66 33.85
N ALA A 13 17.16 37.98 32.89
CA ALA A 13 16.65 38.64 31.69
C ALA A 13 15.62 39.72 32.04
N ARG A 14 14.67 39.45 32.96
CA ARG A 14 13.68 40.42 33.41
C ARG A 14 14.32 41.62 34.11
N ALA A 15 15.33 41.41 34.94
CA ALA A 15 16.03 42.49 35.64
C ALA A 15 16.79 43.42 34.68
N ASN A 16 17.48 42.85 33.69
CA ASN A 16 18.20 43.63 32.67
C ASN A 16 17.25 44.45 31.80
N VAL A 17 16.13 43.86 31.40
CA VAL A 17 15.09 44.56 30.64
C VAL A 17 14.48 45.69 31.46
N ALA A 18 14.17 45.45 32.75
CA ALA A 18 13.62 46.47 33.63
C ALA A 18 14.59 47.64 33.87
N ALA A 19 15.88 47.36 34.05
CA ALA A 19 16.92 48.38 34.20
C ALA A 19 17.08 49.24 32.93
N TRP A 20 17.08 48.61 31.76
CA TRP A 20 17.10 49.32 30.47
C TRP A 20 15.84 50.17 30.26
N TYR A 21 14.66 49.65 30.61
CA TYR A 21 13.38 50.38 30.49
C TYR A 21 13.24 51.58 31.43
N GLY A 22 13.96 51.57 32.56
CA GLY A 22 14.03 52.67 33.51
C GLY A 22 14.95 53.81 33.05
N ALA A 23 15.92 53.52 32.17
CA ALA A 23 16.86 54.50 31.62
C ALA A 23 16.34 55.22 30.37
N LEU A 24 15.22 54.77 29.79
CA LEU A 24 14.60 55.36 28.60
C LEU A 24 13.74 56.58 28.95
N ALA A 25 13.87 57.65 28.17
CA ALA A 25 13.10 58.87 28.31
C ALA A 25 11.58 58.61 28.10
N GLU A 26 10.72 59.48 28.65
CA GLU A 26 9.25 59.39 28.57
C GLU A 26 8.70 59.24 27.13
N ARG A 27 9.44 59.73 26.13
CA ARG A 27 9.09 59.66 24.71
C ARG A 27 9.38 58.28 24.12
N GLU A 28 10.49 57.66 24.53
CA GLU A 28 10.91 56.33 24.06
C GLU A 28 10.02 55.24 24.68
N ARG A 29 9.59 55.42 25.93
CA ARG A 29 8.60 54.54 26.58
C ARG A 29 7.28 54.48 25.82
N ARG A 30 6.82 55.61 25.24
CA ARG A 30 5.61 55.64 24.40
C ARG A 30 5.80 54.87 23.10
N LEU A 31 6.96 55.01 22.45
CA LEU A 31 7.26 54.24 21.23
C LEU A 31 7.35 52.74 21.52
N VAL A 32 7.96 52.35 22.65
CA VAL A 32 8.05 50.94 23.04
C VAL A 32 6.69 50.36 23.42
N LEU A 33 5.81 51.13 24.07
CA LEU A 33 4.42 50.73 24.32
C LEU A 33 3.63 50.52 23.03
N ILE A 34 3.77 51.42 22.06
CA ILE A 34 3.13 51.29 20.75
C ILE A 34 3.68 50.07 20.00
N ALA A 35 5.00 49.88 20.00
CA ALA A 35 5.63 48.71 19.39
C ALA A 35 5.17 47.41 20.07
N ALA A 36 5.08 47.37 21.40
CA ALA A 36 4.60 46.22 22.15
C ALA A 36 3.11 45.94 21.86
N LEU A 37 2.28 46.97 21.70
CA LEU A 37 0.89 46.82 21.28
C LEU A 37 0.79 46.25 19.87
N ILE A 38 1.57 46.76 18.92
CA ILE A 38 1.58 46.25 17.54
C ILE A 38 2.04 44.78 17.51
N VAL A 39 3.11 44.44 18.23
CA VAL A 39 3.61 43.06 18.33
C VAL A 39 2.60 42.17 19.03
N GLY A 40 1.96 42.65 20.10
CA GLY A 40 0.90 41.93 20.81
C GLY A 40 -0.31 41.67 19.91
N LEU A 41 -0.75 42.67 19.15
CA LEU A 41 -1.84 42.54 18.19
C LEU A 41 -1.46 41.61 17.03
N ALA A 42 -0.23 41.71 16.52
CA ALA A 42 0.29 40.83 15.47
C ALA A 42 0.38 39.38 15.95
N LEU A 43 0.86 39.13 17.17
CA LEU A 43 0.89 37.79 17.77
C LEU A 43 -0.51 37.27 18.07
N LEU A 44 -1.42 38.11 18.55
CA LEU A 44 -2.82 37.74 18.79
C LEU A 44 -3.50 37.39 17.45
N TRP A 45 -3.30 38.20 16.43
CA TRP A 45 -3.76 37.94 15.06
C TRP A 45 -3.14 36.65 14.52
N TRP A 46 -1.84 36.43 14.71
CA TRP A 46 -1.17 35.23 14.23
C TRP A 46 -1.69 33.98 14.96
N LEU A 47 -1.92 34.06 16.28
CA LEU A 47 -2.42 32.94 17.06
C LEU A 47 -3.92 32.67 16.83
N ALA A 48 -4.72 33.69 16.50
CA ALA A 48 -6.15 33.55 16.25
C ALA A 48 -6.50 33.23 14.78
N ILE A 49 -5.73 33.71 13.80
CA ILE A 49 -6.06 33.62 12.36
C ILE A 49 -5.15 32.66 11.58
N ALA A 50 -3.89 32.44 12.00
CA ALA A 50 -3.03 31.45 11.33
C ALA A 50 -3.46 29.98 11.50
N PRO A 51 -3.99 29.50 12.65
CA PRO A 51 -4.33 28.08 12.77
C PRO A 51 -5.60 27.70 12.00
N ALA A 52 -6.42 28.67 11.59
CA ALA A 52 -7.54 28.43 10.67
C ALA A 52 -7.10 28.29 9.19
N TRP A 53 -5.96 28.89 8.80
CA TRP A 53 -5.43 28.77 7.43
C TRP A 53 -4.55 27.53 7.24
N GLN A 54 -3.86 27.08 8.30
CA GLN A 54 -3.09 25.83 8.25
C GLN A 54 -3.99 24.59 8.19
N THR A 55 -5.16 24.60 8.83
CA THR A 55 -6.15 23.51 8.73
C THR A 55 -6.80 23.41 7.36
N LEU A 56 -7.04 24.54 6.67
CA LEU A 56 -7.56 24.56 5.30
C LEU A 56 -6.55 24.06 4.24
N ARG A 57 -5.23 24.21 4.45
CA ARG A 57 -4.21 23.71 3.52
C ARG A 57 -3.66 22.32 3.85
N ALA A 58 -3.81 21.83 5.09
CA ALA A 58 -3.32 20.52 5.51
C ALA A 58 -4.39 19.40 5.47
N ALA A 59 -5.66 19.71 5.19
CA ALA A 59 -6.72 18.71 5.05
C ALA A 59 -6.61 17.80 3.80
N PRO A 60 -6.26 18.25 2.58
CA PRO A 60 -6.44 17.41 1.39
C PRO A 60 -5.44 16.26 1.27
N ALA A 61 -4.28 16.32 1.94
CA ALA A 61 -3.26 15.27 1.79
C ALA A 61 -3.56 13.99 2.59
N ARG A 62 -4.24 14.08 3.74
CA ARG A 62 -4.59 12.89 4.53
C ARG A 62 -5.88 12.22 4.03
N HIS A 63 -6.86 13.01 3.58
CA HIS A 63 -8.10 12.49 3.00
C HIS A 63 -7.87 11.79 1.66
N ALA A 64 -6.99 12.31 0.79
CA ALA A 64 -6.68 11.66 -0.49
C ALA A 64 -6.14 10.22 -0.33
N THR A 65 -5.38 9.94 0.73
CA THR A 65 -4.88 8.57 0.97
C THR A 65 -5.95 7.61 1.48
N LEU A 66 -6.93 8.12 2.25
CA LEU A 66 -8.06 7.33 2.74
C LEU A 66 -9.10 7.12 1.64
N ASP A 67 -9.36 8.12 0.81
CA ASP A 67 -10.24 8.03 -0.35
C ASP A 67 -9.66 7.08 -1.41
N ALA A 68 -8.34 7.09 -1.62
CA ALA A 68 -7.67 6.12 -2.49
C ALA A 68 -7.79 4.68 -1.95
N GLN A 69 -7.77 4.49 -0.62
CA GLN A 69 -8.00 3.18 -0.01
C GLN A 69 -9.46 2.74 -0.13
N LEU A 70 -10.40 3.67 0.07
CA LEU A 70 -11.84 3.43 -0.12
C LEU A 70 -12.18 3.09 -1.57
N ALA A 71 -11.63 3.82 -2.54
CA ALA A 71 -11.82 3.55 -3.96
C ALA A 71 -11.27 2.16 -4.33
N ARG A 72 -10.11 1.76 -3.80
CA ARG A 72 -9.58 0.40 -3.98
C ARG A 72 -10.51 -0.65 -3.37
N MET A 73 -11.02 -0.44 -2.16
CA MET A 73 -11.95 -1.38 -1.54
C MET A 73 -13.27 -1.51 -2.31
N GLN A 74 -13.79 -0.40 -2.87
CA GLN A 74 -14.99 -0.42 -3.70
C GLN A 74 -14.76 -1.17 -5.02
N GLN A 75 -13.60 -0.97 -5.66
CA GLN A 75 -13.23 -1.73 -6.86
C GLN A 75 -13.07 -3.23 -6.56
N LEU A 76 -12.50 -3.59 -5.40
CA LEU A 76 -12.41 -4.97 -4.94
C LEU A 76 -13.81 -5.56 -4.65
N ALA A 77 -14.71 -4.78 -4.02
CA ALA A 77 -16.08 -5.22 -3.75
C ALA A 77 -16.87 -5.48 -5.04
N GLN A 78 -16.77 -4.57 -6.02
CA GLN A 78 -17.42 -4.71 -7.33
C GLN A 78 -16.87 -5.90 -8.13
N THR A 79 -15.56 -6.16 -8.07
CA THR A 79 -14.99 -7.37 -8.68
C THR A 79 -15.45 -8.63 -7.95
N THR A 80 -15.68 -8.57 -6.65
CA THR A 80 -16.17 -9.72 -5.88
C THR A 80 -17.63 -10.05 -6.21
N GLU A 81 -18.49 -9.05 -6.47
CA GLU A 81 -19.87 -9.29 -6.93
C GLU A 81 -19.93 -9.83 -8.35
N GLY A 82 -19.11 -9.31 -9.27
CA GLY A 82 -19.00 -9.85 -10.63
C GLY A 82 -18.46 -11.28 -10.66
N LEU A 83 -17.47 -11.57 -9.82
CA LEU A 83 -16.97 -12.94 -9.64
C LEU A 83 -17.99 -13.82 -8.92
N ARG A 84 -18.77 -13.30 -7.97
CA ARG A 84 -19.83 -14.06 -7.29
C ARG A 84 -20.92 -14.46 -8.28
N ALA A 85 -21.37 -13.52 -9.11
CA ALA A 85 -22.32 -13.78 -10.20
C ALA A 85 -21.78 -14.77 -11.25
N GLY A 86 -20.48 -14.76 -11.55
CA GLY A 86 -19.81 -15.73 -12.43
C GLY A 86 -19.36 -17.04 -11.76
N SER A 87 -19.37 -17.11 -10.42
CA SER A 87 -18.97 -18.29 -9.63
C SER A 87 -20.14 -19.17 -9.22
N THR A 88 -21.38 -18.67 -9.34
CA THR A 88 -22.61 -19.48 -9.21
C THR A 88 -22.82 -20.41 -10.42
N GLY A 89 -22.01 -20.28 -11.47
CA GLY A 89 -21.90 -21.28 -12.52
C GLY A 89 -21.26 -22.55 -11.96
N GLN A 90 -21.95 -23.68 -12.13
CA GLN A 90 -21.44 -25.03 -11.89
C GLN A 90 -19.95 -25.10 -12.28
N PRO A 91 -19.05 -25.61 -11.41
CA PRO A 91 -17.65 -25.81 -11.78
C PRO A 91 -17.58 -26.57 -13.11
N PRO A 92 -16.66 -26.22 -14.03
CA PRO A 92 -16.52 -26.95 -15.28
C PRO A 92 -16.39 -28.44 -14.97
N GLY A 93 -17.13 -29.26 -15.72
CA GLY A 93 -17.07 -30.70 -15.54
C GLY A 93 -15.63 -31.19 -15.69
N ARG A 94 -15.29 -32.31 -15.03
CA ARG A 94 -13.92 -32.86 -15.05
C ARG A 94 -13.34 -32.93 -16.47
N ASP A 95 -14.12 -33.38 -17.45
CA ASP A 95 -13.68 -33.51 -18.85
C ASP A 95 -13.44 -32.18 -19.55
N GLU A 96 -14.14 -31.12 -19.14
CA GLU A 96 -13.93 -29.77 -19.67
C GLU A 96 -12.66 -29.14 -19.08
N ALA A 97 -12.42 -29.36 -17.78
CA ALA A 97 -11.18 -28.96 -17.13
C ALA A 97 -9.96 -29.69 -17.69
N LEU A 98 -10.08 -30.99 -17.99
CA LEU A 98 -9.01 -31.77 -18.64
C LEU A 98 -8.74 -31.29 -20.06
N ARG A 99 -9.78 -31.08 -20.88
CA ARG A 99 -9.61 -30.53 -22.24
C ARG A 99 -8.98 -29.14 -22.22
N ALA A 100 -9.37 -28.28 -21.29
CA ALA A 100 -8.77 -26.96 -21.13
C ALA A 100 -7.29 -27.04 -20.71
N LEU A 101 -6.95 -27.98 -19.83
CA LEU A 101 -5.58 -28.23 -19.39
C LEU A 101 -4.70 -28.79 -20.51
N GLU A 102 -5.21 -29.73 -21.30
CA GLU A 102 -4.54 -30.28 -22.48
C GLU A 102 -4.31 -29.21 -23.55
N ALA A 103 -5.34 -28.40 -23.85
CA ALA A 103 -5.24 -27.30 -24.81
C ALA A 103 -4.21 -26.25 -24.38
N ALA A 104 -4.21 -25.87 -23.10
CA ALA A 104 -3.21 -24.95 -22.55
C ALA A 104 -1.80 -25.56 -22.66
N THR A 105 -1.63 -26.84 -22.31
CA THR A 105 -0.34 -27.54 -22.37
C THR A 105 0.18 -27.68 -23.80
N GLY A 106 -0.71 -27.87 -24.78
CA GLY A 106 -0.35 -27.86 -26.20
C GLY A 106 0.27 -26.53 -26.64
N ALA A 107 -0.17 -25.41 -26.07
CA ALA A 107 0.38 -24.08 -26.37
C ALA A 107 1.81 -23.88 -25.82
N LEU A 108 2.28 -24.73 -24.90
CA LEU A 108 3.68 -24.73 -24.42
C LEU A 108 4.67 -25.39 -25.40
N GLY A 109 4.19 -25.90 -26.55
CA GLY A 109 5.05 -26.35 -27.65
C GLY A 109 5.95 -27.54 -27.30
N GLY A 110 5.52 -28.40 -26.37
CA GLY A 110 6.28 -29.58 -25.95
C GLY A 110 7.36 -29.33 -24.88
N THR A 111 7.51 -28.09 -24.42
CA THR A 111 8.40 -27.76 -23.27
C THR A 111 7.76 -28.09 -21.92
N GLY A 112 6.46 -28.40 -21.90
CA GLY A 112 5.70 -28.79 -20.72
C GLY A 112 4.94 -30.09 -20.94
N GLN A 113 5.00 -31.00 -19.98
CA GLN A 113 4.21 -32.24 -19.97
C GLN A 113 3.33 -32.26 -18.72
N VAL A 114 2.03 -32.49 -18.91
CA VAL A 114 1.07 -32.65 -17.80
C VAL A 114 0.74 -34.13 -17.61
N ALA A 115 0.79 -34.57 -16.36
CA ALA A 115 0.29 -35.87 -15.92
C ALA A 115 -0.82 -35.63 -14.88
N VAL A 116 -2.01 -36.17 -15.12
CA VAL A 116 -3.12 -36.06 -14.17
C VAL A 116 -3.23 -37.38 -13.39
N LEU A 117 -3.07 -37.30 -12.07
CA LEU A 117 -3.26 -38.40 -11.12
C LEU A 117 -4.46 -38.11 -10.24
N ALA A 118 -5.55 -38.85 -10.45
CA ALA A 118 -6.78 -38.74 -9.66
C ALA A 118 -7.30 -37.30 -9.54
N ASP A 119 -7.06 -36.65 -8.39
CA ASP A 119 -7.49 -35.29 -8.03
C ASP A 119 -6.42 -34.21 -8.27
N ARG A 120 -5.23 -34.59 -8.75
CA ARG A 120 -4.08 -33.70 -8.94
C ARG A 120 -3.55 -33.76 -10.36
N ALA A 121 -3.10 -32.61 -10.86
CA ALA A 121 -2.42 -32.50 -12.14
C ALA A 121 -0.98 -32.00 -11.91
N THR A 122 0.00 -32.79 -12.32
CA THR A 122 1.43 -32.46 -12.22
C THR A 122 1.95 -32.03 -13.58
N LEU A 123 2.31 -30.75 -13.70
CA LEU A 123 3.01 -30.19 -14.86
C LEU A 123 4.51 -30.27 -14.63
N THR A 124 5.24 -30.89 -15.55
CA THR A 124 6.71 -30.86 -15.61
C THR A 124 7.15 -29.96 -16.75
N LEU A 125 8.00 -29.00 -16.46
CA LEU A 125 8.51 -27.99 -17.37
C LEU A 125 10.00 -28.24 -17.64
N ARG A 126 10.42 -28.10 -18.89
CA ARG A 126 11.81 -28.23 -19.33
C ARG A 126 12.13 -27.07 -20.26
N GLN A 127 12.93 -26.13 -19.76
CA GLN A 127 13.39 -24.95 -20.51
C GLN A 127 12.24 -24.11 -21.10
N THR A 128 11.13 -23.98 -20.38
CA THR A 128 9.96 -23.23 -20.83
C THR A 128 10.19 -21.72 -20.66
N GLU A 129 9.85 -20.94 -21.67
CA GLU A 129 9.95 -19.47 -21.60
C GLU A 129 9.01 -18.91 -20.51
N ALA A 130 9.50 -17.92 -19.74
CA ALA A 130 8.74 -17.26 -18.69
C ALA A 130 7.39 -16.69 -19.17
N VAL A 131 7.35 -16.13 -20.38
CA VAL A 131 6.12 -15.53 -20.96
C VAL A 131 5.11 -16.62 -21.32
N ALA A 132 5.56 -17.72 -21.93
CA ALA A 132 4.71 -18.87 -22.25
C ALA A 132 4.12 -19.51 -20.97
N LEU A 133 4.92 -19.64 -19.92
CA LEU A 133 4.47 -20.15 -18.62
C LEU A 133 3.43 -19.22 -17.97
N ALA A 134 3.64 -17.89 -18.03
CA ALA A 134 2.68 -16.92 -17.49
C ALA A 134 1.33 -16.97 -18.23
N GLY A 135 1.37 -17.07 -19.57
CA GLY A 135 0.17 -17.25 -20.39
C GLY A 135 -0.55 -18.56 -20.06
N TRP A 136 0.19 -19.66 -19.92
CA TRP A 136 -0.36 -20.96 -19.54
C TRP A 136 -1.05 -20.92 -18.16
N LEU A 137 -0.44 -20.31 -17.14
CA LEU A 137 -1.02 -20.18 -15.80
C LEU A 137 -2.35 -19.40 -15.82
N GLN A 138 -2.42 -18.32 -16.61
CA GLN A 138 -3.63 -17.53 -16.75
C GLN A 138 -4.74 -18.34 -17.44
N GLN A 139 -4.40 -19.08 -18.49
CA GLN A 139 -5.34 -19.95 -19.22
C GLN A 139 -5.89 -21.07 -18.33
N VAL A 140 -5.04 -21.73 -17.54
CA VAL A 140 -5.43 -22.82 -16.63
C VAL A 140 -6.30 -22.31 -15.49
N ARG A 141 -6.00 -21.14 -14.94
CA ARG A 141 -6.81 -20.54 -13.86
C ARG A 141 -8.21 -20.15 -14.34
N VAL A 142 -8.32 -19.59 -15.55
CA VAL A 142 -9.60 -19.12 -16.09
C VAL A 142 -10.46 -20.29 -16.59
N ASN A 143 -9.88 -21.22 -17.34
CA ASN A 143 -10.65 -22.25 -18.04
C ASN A 143 -10.77 -23.56 -17.26
N ALA A 144 -9.70 -24.00 -16.59
CA ALA A 144 -9.71 -25.25 -15.81
C ALA A 144 -9.99 -25.04 -14.32
N ARG A 145 -9.97 -23.77 -13.83
CA ARG A 145 -10.17 -23.40 -12.41
C ARG A 145 -9.31 -24.22 -11.43
N LEU A 146 -8.08 -24.54 -11.84
CA LEU A 146 -7.11 -25.24 -10.99
C LEU A 146 -6.22 -24.22 -10.27
N LEU A 147 -5.87 -24.54 -9.03
CA LEU A 147 -4.99 -23.74 -8.18
C LEU A 147 -3.65 -24.48 -8.01
N PRO A 148 -2.50 -23.79 -8.09
CA PRO A 148 -1.20 -24.39 -7.78
C PRO A 148 -1.15 -24.77 -6.30
N LEU A 149 -0.90 -26.04 -6.01
CA LEU A 149 -0.69 -26.55 -4.65
C LEU A 149 0.79 -26.49 -4.27
N GLU A 150 1.66 -26.95 -5.19
CA GLU A 150 3.10 -26.93 -5.00
C GLU A 150 3.78 -26.42 -6.28
N SER A 151 4.82 -25.61 -6.11
CA SER A 151 5.63 -25.10 -7.22
C SER A 151 7.11 -25.24 -6.89
N GLN A 152 7.80 -26.09 -7.65
CA GLN A 152 9.25 -26.19 -7.65
C GLN A 152 9.74 -25.74 -9.02
N LEU A 153 10.00 -24.43 -9.16
CA LEU A 153 10.53 -23.85 -10.39
C LEU A 153 11.97 -23.40 -10.16
N ASN A 154 12.87 -23.87 -11.02
CA ASN A 154 14.24 -23.42 -11.09
C ASN A 154 14.45 -22.61 -12.37
N ARG A 155 15.25 -21.55 -12.29
CA ARG A 155 15.64 -20.76 -13.45
C ARG A 155 16.89 -21.37 -14.07
N ASP A 156 16.85 -21.63 -15.37
CA ASP A 156 18.00 -22.20 -16.07
C ASP A 156 18.95 -21.09 -16.52
N GLY A 157 19.98 -20.83 -15.70
CA GLY A 157 21.07 -19.91 -16.01
C GLY A 157 20.66 -18.45 -16.19
N PRO A 158 21.47 -17.62 -16.90
CA PRO A 158 21.15 -16.21 -17.17
C PRO A 158 19.99 -16.02 -18.17
N GLY A 159 19.33 -17.10 -18.60
CA GLY A 159 18.21 -17.06 -19.54
C GLY A 159 16.85 -16.72 -18.90
N THR A 160 15.84 -16.57 -19.76
CA THR A 160 14.42 -16.37 -19.42
C THR A 160 13.64 -17.69 -19.36
N THR A 161 14.34 -18.83 -19.32
CA THR A 161 13.75 -20.17 -19.31
C THR A 161 13.67 -20.74 -17.89
N TRP A 162 12.62 -21.52 -17.65
CA TRP A 162 12.31 -22.14 -16.38
C TRP A 162 12.12 -23.65 -16.55
N SER A 163 12.62 -24.40 -15.58
CA SER A 163 12.46 -25.86 -15.48
C SER A 163 11.97 -26.23 -14.10
N GLY A 164 11.24 -27.33 -14.00
CA GLY A 164 10.77 -27.83 -12.72
C GLY A 164 9.38 -28.43 -12.78
N THR A 165 8.70 -28.46 -11.64
CA THR A 165 7.42 -29.15 -11.49
C THR A 165 6.41 -28.27 -10.76
N LEU A 166 5.19 -28.21 -11.30
CA LEU A 166 4.02 -27.61 -10.68
C LEU A 166 2.97 -28.68 -10.41
N VAL A 167 2.48 -28.76 -9.19
CA VAL A 167 1.33 -29.59 -8.83
C VAL A 167 0.11 -28.68 -8.70
N LEU A 168 -0.94 -29.01 -9.44
CA LEU A 168 -2.19 -28.28 -9.49
C LEU A 168 -3.28 -29.15 -8.89
N SER A 169 -4.20 -28.53 -8.16
CA SER A 169 -5.39 -29.19 -7.62
C SER A 169 -6.58 -28.26 -7.76
N GLY A 170 -7.78 -28.81 -7.84
CA GLY A 170 -8.97 -27.99 -7.90
C GLY A 170 -10.26 -28.79 -7.87
N PRO A 171 -11.40 -28.15 -7.55
CA PRO A 171 -12.70 -28.79 -7.49
C PRO A 171 -13.06 -29.64 -8.73
N PRO A 172 -12.70 -29.23 -9.96
CA PRO A 172 -12.99 -30.05 -11.16
C PRO A 172 -12.27 -31.41 -11.20
N LEU A 173 -11.15 -31.58 -10.51
CA LEU A 173 -10.39 -32.84 -10.49
C LEU A 173 -10.83 -33.78 -9.36
N ALA A 174 -11.43 -33.24 -8.29
CA ALA A 174 -11.78 -33.99 -7.09
C ALA A 174 -12.77 -35.14 -7.36
N GLY A 175 -13.56 -35.06 -8.43
CA GLY A 175 -14.61 -36.04 -8.74
C GLY A 175 -15.75 -35.97 -7.71
N ASN A 176 -16.99 -36.07 -8.20
CA ASN A 176 -18.11 -36.45 -7.34
C ASN A 176 -18.13 -37.98 -7.21
#